data_AF-A0A929EMN3-F1
#
_entry.id   AF-A0A929EMN3-F1
#
_cell.length_a   1.000
_cell.length_b   1.000
_cell.length_c   1.000
_cell.angle_alpha   90.00
_cell.angle_beta   90.00
_cell.angle_gamma   90.00
#
_symmetry.space_group_name_H-M   'P 1'
#
loop_
_entity.id
_entity.type
_entity.pdbx_description
1 polymer ?
#
loop_
_entity_poly.entity_id
_entity_poly.type
_entity_poly.pdbx_seq_one_letter_code
_entity_poly.pdbx_strand_id
1 'polypeptide(L)' 'RDYKGAGGNGFKFKRYSSKALMNKLKEAVKLYKDKKAWGALVRKVMREDFSWEHSAREYSKLYRQAMKNLPKL' A
#
# COMPACT_ATOMS: atom_id res chain seq x y z
N ARG A 1 0.28 -0.30 -2.41
CA ARG A 1 1.39 0.05 -3.35
C ARG A 1 1.69 -1.18 -4.21
N ASP A 2 2.01 -1.03 -5.49
CA ASP A 2 2.27 -2.21 -6.33
C ASP A 2 3.58 -2.91 -5.94
N TYR A 3 3.59 -4.24 -5.93
CA TYR A 3 4.69 -5.03 -5.36
C TYR A 3 6.04 -4.84 -6.07
N LYS A 4 6.01 -4.45 -7.35
CA LYS A 4 7.21 -4.11 -8.13
C LYS A 4 7.76 -2.72 -7.80
N GLY A 5 6.97 -1.85 -7.19
CA GLY A 5 7.39 -0.50 -6.82
C GLY A 5 8.14 -0.44 -5.49
N ALA A 6 8.86 0.66 -5.26
CA ALA A 6 9.42 0.98 -3.97
C ALA A 6 8.30 0.98 -2.89
N GLY A 7 8.54 0.29 -1.77
CA GLY A 7 7.52 0.12 -0.73
C GLY A 7 6.28 -0.68 -1.16
N GLY A 8 6.34 -1.42 -2.28
CA GLY A 8 5.26 -2.28 -2.75
C GLY A 8 4.83 -3.32 -1.72
N ASN A 9 3.54 -3.39 -1.44
CA ASN A 9 2.96 -4.24 -0.39
C ASN A 9 1.73 -5.04 -0.85
N GLY A 10 1.47 -5.06 -2.16
CA GLY A 10 0.36 -5.80 -2.74
C GLY A 10 0.29 -5.58 -4.24
N PHE A 11 -0.85 -5.92 -4.85
CA PHE A 11 -1.04 -5.82 -6.29
C PHE A 11 -1.95 -4.65 -6.62
N LYS A 12 -1.39 -3.58 -7.20
CA LYS A 12 -2.17 -2.39 -7.58
C LYS A 12 -2.21 -2.25 -9.10
N PHE A 13 -3.40 -2.12 -9.66
CA PHE A 13 -3.62 -1.81 -11.07
C PHE A 13 -4.26 -0.43 -11.21
N LYS A 14 -3.91 0.30 -12.28
CA LYS A 14 -4.31 1.72 -12.44
C LYS A 14 -5.69 1.89 -13.07
N ARG A 15 -5.97 1.16 -14.16
CA ARG A 15 -7.24 1.29 -14.87
C ARG A 15 -8.30 0.47 -14.17
N TYR A 16 -9.44 1.08 -13.85
CA TYR A 16 -10.60 0.36 -13.32
C TYR A 16 -11.31 -0.40 -14.45
N SER A 17 -10.76 -1.56 -14.83
CA SER A 17 -11.33 -2.41 -15.88
C SER A 17 -11.05 -3.89 -15.64
N SER A 18 -11.94 -4.75 -16.14
CA SER A 18 -11.80 -6.22 -16.06
C SER A 18 -10.49 -6.71 -16.65
N LYS A 19 -10.06 -6.14 -17.79
CA LYS A 19 -8.77 -6.48 -18.44
C LYS A 19 -7.58 -6.14 -17.54
N ALA A 20 -7.59 -4.99 -16.88
CA ALA A 20 -6.50 -4.58 -15.98
C ALA A 20 -6.45 -5.47 -14.73
N LEU A 21 -7.61 -5.80 -14.16
CA LEU A 21 -7.73 -6.74 -13.04
C LEU A 21 -7.19 -8.12 -13.43
N MET A 22 -7.64 -8.68 -14.56
CA MET A 22 -7.22 -10.00 -15.04
C MET A 22 -5.71 -10.08 -15.25
N ASN A 23 -5.11 -9.06 -15.86
CA ASN A 23 -3.65 -9.00 -16.03
C ASN A 23 -2.93 -9.00 -14.68
N LYS A 24 -3.47 -8.28 -13.70
CA LYS A 24 -2.86 -8.18 -12.37
C LYS A 24 -3.02 -9.45 -11.54
N LEU A 25 -4.14 -10.17 -11.70
CA LEU A 25 -4.33 -11.50 -11.12
C LEU A 25 -3.36 -12.52 -11.70
N LYS A 26 -3.16 -12.55 -13.02
CA LYS A 26 -2.17 -13.43 -13.66
C LYS A 26 -0.76 -13.19 -13.12
N GLU A 27 -0.40 -11.93 -12.90
CA GLU A 27 0.87 -11.54 -12.29
C GLU A 27 0.98 -12.02 -10.83
N ALA A 28 -0.08 -11.85 -10.02
CA ALA A 28 -0.11 -12.34 -8.65
C ALA A 28 0.04 -13.85 -8.55
N VAL A 29 -0.68 -14.61 -9.40
CA VAL A 29 -0.57 -16.07 -9.46
C VAL A 29 0.82 -16.51 -9.90
N LYS A 30 1.43 -15.82 -10.87
CA LYS A 30 2.80 -16.10 -11.30
C LYS A 30 3.78 -15.90 -10.14
N LEU A 31 3.64 -14.80 -9.38
CA LEU A 31 4.49 -14.55 -8.21
C LEU A 31 4.27 -15.58 -7.10
N TYR A 32 3.03 -15.98 -6.85
CA TYR A 32 2.69 -16.97 -5.82
C TYR A 32 3.33 -18.35 -6.09
N LYS A 33 3.50 -18.71 -7.36
CA LYS A 33 4.20 -19.94 -7.78
C LYS A 33 5.70 -19.89 -7.47
N ASP A 34 6.31 -18.71 -7.47
CA ASP A 34 7.68 -18.51 -7.00
C ASP A 34 7.69 -18.37 -5.46
N LYS A 35 7.91 -19.48 -4.75
CA LYS A 35 7.88 -19.50 -3.29
C LYS A 35 8.92 -18.59 -2.63
N LYS A 36 10.08 -18.39 -3.28
CA LYS A 36 11.13 -17.51 -2.75
C LYS A 36 10.70 -16.06 -2.85
N ALA A 37 10.26 -15.62 -4.03
CA ALA A 37 9.80 -14.26 -4.25
C ALA A 37 8.53 -13.95 -3.44
N TRP A 38 7.59 -14.89 -3.39
CA TRP A 38 6.38 -14.78 -2.58
C TRP A 38 6.71 -14.61 -1.09
N GLY A 39 7.55 -15.49 -0.54
CA GLY A 39 7.94 -15.42 0.87
C GLY A 39 8.66 -14.11 1.21
N ALA A 40 9.47 -13.57 0.29
CA ALA A 40 10.11 -12.27 0.47
C ALA A 40 9.08 -11.13 0.53
N LEU A 41 8.07 -11.16 -0.35
CA LEU A 41 6.98 -10.18 -0.32
C LEU A 41 6.17 -10.27 0.97
N VAL A 42 5.74 -11.48 1.38
CA VAL A 42 4.97 -11.67 2.61
C VAL A 42 5.74 -11.16 3.82
N ARG A 43 7.01 -11.54 4.00
CA ARG A 43 7.84 -11.06 5.11
C ARG A 43 8.00 -9.54 5.10
N LYS A 44 8.11 -8.92 3.92
CA LYS A 44 8.16 -7.45 3.79
C LYS A 44 6.86 -6.81 4.28
N VAL A 45 5.71 -7.32 3.84
CA VAL A 45 4.39 -6.79 4.22
C VAL A 45 4.13 -6.97 5.72
N MET A 46 4.51 -8.11 6.29
CA MET A 46 4.36 -8.39 7.72
C MET A 46 5.22 -7.48 8.63
N ARG A 47 6.19 -6.74 8.06
CA ARG A 47 6.98 -5.74 8.80
C ARG A 47 6.41 -4.33 8.69
N GLU A 48 5.34 -4.12 7.92
CA GLU A 48 4.68 -2.81 7.88
C GLU A 48 3.85 -2.58 9.14
N ASP A 49 3.83 -1.33 9.61
CA ASP A 49 3.04 -0.90 10.77
C ASP A 49 1.62 -0.55 10.32
N PHE A 50 0.69 -1.47 10.54
CA PHE A 50 -0.75 -1.27 10.32
C PHE A 50 -1.51 -0.91 11.60
N SER A 51 -0.81 -0.46 12.65
CA SER A 51 -1.44 -0.14 13.94
C SER A 51 -2.35 1.09 13.86
N TRP A 52 -3.31 1.14 14.78
CA TRP A 52 -4.10 2.35 15.03
C TRP A 52 -3.25 3.53 15.48
N GLU A 53 -2.16 3.26 16.22
CA GLU A 53 -1.25 4.30 16.68
C GLU A 53 -0.58 5.01 15.50
N HIS A 54 -0.13 4.25 14.49
CA HIS A 54 0.38 4.82 13.24
C HIS A 54 -0.63 5.76 12.59
N SER A 55 -1.86 5.28 12.42
CA SER A 55 -2.94 6.05 11.80
C SER A 55 -3.23 7.32 12.59
N ALA A 56 -3.37 7.22 13.92
CA ALA A 56 -3.65 8.35 14.80
C ALA A 56 -2.54 9.43 14.73
N ARG A 57 -1.27 9.02 14.64
CA ARG A 57 -0.15 9.96 14.44
C ARG A 57 -0.26 10.71 13.11
N GLU A 58 -0.61 10.05 12.02
CA GLU A 58 -0.78 10.70 10.71
C GLU A 58 -1.97 11.65 10.69
N TYR A 59 -3.12 11.27 11.26
CA TYR A 59 -4.26 12.18 11.44
C TYR A 59 -3.91 13.38 12.32
N SER A 60 -3.20 13.16 13.43
CA SER A 60 -2.75 14.24 14.31
C SER A 60 -1.85 15.24 13.56
N LYS A 61 -0.96 14.76 12.67
CA LYS A 61 -0.15 15.63 11.81
C LYS A 61 -1.02 16.43 10.86
N LEU A 62 -1.97 15.79 10.18
CA LEU A 62 -2.89 16.43 9.25
C LEU A 62 -3.70 17.54 9.94
N TYR A 63 -4.26 17.26 11.12
CA TYR A 63 -5.03 18.26 11.87
C TYR A 63 -4.17 19.44 12.33
N ARG A 64 -2.94 19.19 12.80
CA ARG A 64 -2.01 20.29 13.10
C ARG A 64 -1.69 21.15 11.88
N GLN A 65 -1.57 20.55 10.70
CA GLN A 65 -1.36 21.30 9.45
C GLN A 65 -2.59 22.13 9.08
N ALA A 66 -3.80 21.55 9.17
CA ALA A 66 -5.05 22.27 8.92
C ALA A 66 -5.22 23.47 9.87
N MET A 67 -4.92 23.29 11.16
CA MET A 67 -4.97 24.36 12.17
C MET A 67 -3.99 25.50 11.92
N LYS A 68 -2.80 25.22 11.35
CA LYS A 68 -1.84 26.27 10.98
C LYS A 68 -2.30 27.11 9.79
N ASN A 69 -3.07 26.50 8.89
CA ASN A 69 -3.55 27.12 7.65
C ASN A 69 -4.94 27.74 7.80
N LEU A 70 -5.56 27.65 8.98
CA LEU A 70 -6.80 28.33 9.28
C LEU A 70 -6.54 29.85 9.30
N PRO A 71 -7.36 30.66 8.59
CA PRO A 71 -7.32 32.10 8.74
C PRO A 71 -7.48 32.45 10.23
N LYS A 72 -6.64 33.33 10.75
CA LYS A 72 -6.86 33.87 12.09
C LYS A 72 -8.16 34.68 12.04
N LEU A 73 -9.10 34.33 12.90
CA LEU A 73 -10.28 35.14 13.19
C LEU A 73 -9.85 36.50 13.75
#